data_AF-A0A2G1YQI5-F1
#
_entry.id   AF-A0A2G1YQI5-F1
#
_cell.length_a   1.000
_cell.length_b   1.000
_cell.length_c   1.000
_cell.angle_alpha   90.00
_cell.angle_beta   90.00
_cell.angle_gamma   90.00
#
_symmetry.space_group_name_H-M   'P 1'
#
loop_
_entity.id
_entity.type
_entity.pdbx_description
1 polymer ?
#
loop_
_entity_poly.entity_id
_entity_poly.type
_entity_poly.pdbx_seq_one_letter_code
_entity_poly.pdbx_strand_id
1 'polypeptide(L)'
;MNNMDLMFGTGFLGTRAPIFMDVVTLIVAFLPLLVASAIYLAKTKRYKAHAYAQIFIFAFSVIVLGYFETGVRMVGGFDFFMKDSGVPHNYALIVLIFHIAISVITLIVWATTLFMAKKQVQLSKHRKAGIITFTGVVMTSLTGIWVYFLMFVY
;
A
#
# COMPACT_ATOMS: atom_id res chain seq x y z
N MET A 1 -10.22 -25.18 -11.64
CA MET A 1 -10.51 -23.80 -11.21
C MET A 1 -9.65 -22.88 -12.05
N ASN A 2 -10.24 -21.92 -12.75
CA ASN A 2 -9.46 -20.92 -13.49
C ASN A 2 -8.81 -19.95 -12.48
N ASN A 3 -7.68 -19.33 -12.82
CA ASN A 3 -6.99 -18.37 -11.94
C ASN A 3 -7.90 -17.20 -11.52
N MET A 4 -8.88 -16.86 -12.38
CA MET A 4 -9.90 -15.85 -12.11
C MET A 4 -10.88 -16.28 -11.01
N ASP A 5 -11.28 -17.55 -10.97
CA ASP A 5 -12.19 -18.09 -9.93
C ASP A 5 -11.53 -18.04 -8.55
N LEU A 6 -10.21 -18.25 -8.52
CA LEU A 6 -9.42 -18.17 -7.29
C LEU A 6 -9.33 -16.72 -6.81
N MET A 7 -8.96 -15.78 -7.69
CA MET A 7 -8.77 -14.37 -7.35
C MET A 7 -10.03 -13.69 -6.79
N PHE A 8 -11.21 -14.02 -7.33
CA PHE A 8 -12.48 -13.41 -6.94
C PHE A 8 -13.31 -14.29 -5.99
N GLY A 9 -12.77 -15.42 -5.55
CA GLY A 9 -13.38 -16.27 -4.53
C GLY A 9 -13.39 -15.60 -3.15
N THR A 10 -14.10 -16.22 -2.21
CA THR A 10 -14.23 -15.75 -0.82
C THR A 10 -12.87 -15.56 -0.15
N GLY A 11 -12.71 -14.45 0.57
CA GLY A 11 -11.53 -14.16 1.38
C GLY A 11 -11.38 -15.03 2.64
N PHE A 12 -10.25 -14.85 3.32
CA PHE A 12 -9.87 -15.60 4.54
C PHE A 12 -9.97 -14.76 5.82
N LEU A 13 -10.22 -13.45 5.73
CA LEU A 13 -10.36 -12.56 6.88
C LEU A 13 -11.77 -12.59 7.51
N GLY A 14 -12.67 -13.45 7.01
CA GLY A 14 -14.04 -13.58 7.51
C GLY A 14 -14.95 -12.40 7.16
N THR A 15 -14.62 -11.66 6.10
CA THR A 15 -15.39 -10.51 5.60
C THR A 15 -16.02 -10.82 4.25
N ARG A 16 -16.75 -9.86 3.68
CA ARG A 16 -17.32 -9.96 2.32
C ARG A 16 -16.27 -9.77 1.21
N ALA A 17 -15.02 -9.48 1.56
CA ALA A 17 -13.97 -9.22 0.59
C ALA A 17 -13.58 -10.49 -0.18
N PRO A 18 -13.22 -10.37 -1.47
CA PRO A 18 -12.60 -11.47 -2.21
C PRO A 18 -11.16 -11.70 -1.76
N ILE A 19 -10.60 -12.89 -2.02
CA ILE A 19 -9.27 -13.28 -1.55
C ILE A 19 -8.17 -12.30 -1.92
N PHE A 20 -8.22 -11.70 -3.12
CA PHE A 20 -7.17 -10.78 -3.55
C PHE A 20 -7.15 -9.50 -2.71
N MET A 21 -8.32 -9.04 -2.25
CA MET A 21 -8.42 -7.87 -1.39
C MET A 21 -7.85 -8.17 0.00
N ASP A 22 -8.09 -9.36 0.54
CA ASP A 22 -7.50 -9.78 1.82
C ASP A 22 -5.98 -9.89 1.75
N VAL A 23 -5.45 -10.51 0.69
CA VAL A 23 -4.01 -10.64 0.48
C VAL A 23 -3.36 -9.26 0.37
N VAL A 24 -3.90 -8.37 -0.46
CA VAL A 24 -3.35 -7.01 -0.63
C VAL A 24 -3.42 -6.23 0.67
N THR A 25 -4.55 -6.30 1.39
CA THR A 25 -4.73 -5.60 2.68
C THR A 25 -3.72 -6.09 3.71
N LEU A 26 -3.48 -7.40 3.78
CA LEU A 26 -2.49 -7.98 4.68
C LEU A 26 -1.07 -7.51 4.33
N ILE A 27 -0.69 -7.54 3.05
CA ILE A 27 0.62 -7.05 2.59
C ILE A 27 0.80 -5.57 2.96
N VAL A 28 -0.20 -4.73 2.69
CA VAL A 28 -0.18 -3.30 3.00
C VAL A 28 -0.15 -3.04 4.51
N ALA A 29 -0.80 -3.88 5.32
CA ALA A 29 -0.73 -3.81 6.78
C ALA A 29 0.68 -4.12 7.32
N PHE A 30 1.41 -5.05 6.70
CA PHE A 30 2.79 -5.39 7.07
C PHE A 30 3.84 -4.42 6.51
N LEU A 31 3.51 -3.65 5.47
CA LEU A 31 4.46 -2.77 4.78
C LEU A 31 5.20 -1.78 5.71
N PRO A 32 4.55 -1.11 6.69
CA PRO A 32 5.27 -0.26 7.64
C PRO A 32 6.35 -1.01 8.42
N LEU A 33 6.10 -2.26 8.83
CA LEU A 33 7.09 -3.07 9.57
C LEU A 33 8.28 -3.44 8.68
N LEU A 34 8.03 -3.76 7.41
CA LEU A 34 9.09 -4.03 6.43
C LEU A 34 9.97 -2.80 6.20
N VAL A 35 9.35 -1.63 5.99
CA VAL A 35 10.08 -0.37 5.78
C VAL A 35 10.85 0.04 7.05
N ALA A 36 10.25 -0.13 8.24
CA ALA A 36 10.93 0.12 9.52
C ALA A 36 12.16 -0.79 9.69
N SER A 37 12.03 -2.07 9.34
CA SER A 37 13.15 -3.03 9.36
C SER A 37 14.26 -2.62 8.40
N ALA A 38 13.91 -2.16 7.19
CA ALA A 38 14.89 -1.62 6.25
C ALA A 38 15.57 -0.35 6.78
N ILE A 39 14.85 0.55 7.48
CA ILE A 39 15.45 1.73 8.14
C ILE A 39 16.39 1.33 9.28
N TYR A 40 16.07 0.27 10.02
CA TYR A 40 16.95 -0.26 11.06
C TYR A 40 18.30 -0.74 10.51
N LEU A 41 18.33 -1.29 9.28
CA LEU A 41 19.59 -1.60 8.59
C LEU A 41 20.45 -0.35 8.37
N ALA A 42 19.85 0.80 8.04
CA ALA A 42 20.59 2.05 7.91
C ALA A 42 21.10 2.57 9.26
N LYS A 43 20.32 2.43 10.34
CA LYS A 43 20.73 2.80 11.71
C LYS A 43 21.92 1.97 12.20
N THR A 44 21.95 0.69 11.84
CA THR A 44 23.07 -0.23 12.15
C THR A 44 24.24 -0.12 11.15
N LYS A 45 24.27 0.95 10.34
CA LYS A 45 25.30 1.24 9.33
C LYS A 45 25.43 0.18 8.22
N ARG A 46 24.44 -0.69 8.04
CA ARG A 46 24.37 -1.70 6.97
C ARG A 46 23.75 -1.12 5.70
N TYR A 47 24.38 -0.09 5.12
CA TYR A 47 23.81 0.70 4.04
C TYR A 47 23.53 -0.07 2.74
N LYS A 48 24.37 -1.05 2.38
CA LYS A 48 24.12 -1.91 1.22
C LYS A 48 22.84 -2.73 1.40
N ALA A 49 22.68 -3.35 2.56
CA ALA A 49 21.48 -4.12 2.89
C ALA A 49 20.24 -3.23 2.95
N HIS A 50 20.34 -2.02 3.53
CA HIS A 50 19.26 -1.03 3.49
C HIS A 50 18.83 -0.70 2.06
N ALA A 51 19.78 -0.42 1.16
CA ALA A 51 19.49 -0.09 -0.22
C ALA A 51 18.80 -1.25 -0.96
N TYR A 52 19.32 -2.47 -0.84
CA TYR A 52 18.69 -3.64 -1.46
C TYR A 52 17.30 -3.91 -0.90
N ALA A 53 17.11 -3.81 0.42
CA ALA A 53 15.80 -3.98 1.04
C ALA A 53 14.80 -2.94 0.53
N GLN A 54 15.19 -1.66 0.44
CA GLN A 54 14.31 -0.60 -0.06
C GLN A 54 13.95 -0.78 -1.53
N ILE A 55 14.91 -1.17 -2.39
CA ILE A 55 14.65 -1.48 -3.80
C ILE A 55 13.67 -2.65 -3.92
N PHE A 56 13.90 -3.74 -3.18
CA PHE A 56 13.06 -4.91 -3.20
C PHE A 56 11.63 -4.60 -2.71
N ILE A 57 11.49 -3.97 -1.55
CA ILE A 57 10.20 -3.60 -0.98
C ILE A 57 9.44 -2.67 -1.92
N PHE A 58 10.10 -1.67 -2.50
CA PHE A 58 9.48 -0.75 -3.44
C PHE A 58 8.99 -1.46 -4.71
N ALA A 59 9.85 -2.25 -5.34
CA ALA A 59 9.49 -3.00 -6.56
C ALA A 59 8.35 -3.98 -6.31
N PHE A 60 8.40 -4.73 -5.21
CA PHE A 60 7.32 -5.62 -4.79
C PHE A 60 6.01 -4.86 -4.55
N SER A 61 6.07 -3.70 -3.88
CA SER A 61 4.89 -2.87 -3.64
C SER A 61 4.25 -2.37 -4.94
N VAL A 62 5.05 -1.98 -5.94
CA VAL A 62 4.53 -1.57 -7.26
C VAL A 62 3.86 -2.73 -7.99
N ILE A 63 4.41 -3.94 -7.91
CA ILE A 63 3.80 -5.14 -8.49
C ILE A 63 2.45 -5.44 -7.82
N VAL A 64 2.40 -5.40 -6.49
CA VAL A 64 1.17 -5.61 -5.70
C VAL A 64 0.12 -4.55 -6.02
N LEU A 65 0.52 -3.27 -6.16
CA LEU A 65 -0.36 -2.19 -6.57
C LEU A 65 -0.95 -2.44 -7.97
N GLY A 66 -0.12 -2.87 -8.93
CA GLY A 66 -0.59 -3.20 -10.28
C GLY A 66 -1.57 -4.38 -10.31
N TYR A 67 -1.30 -5.40 -9.51
CA TYR A 67 -2.21 -6.53 -9.30
C TYR A 67 -3.54 -6.09 -8.68
N PHE A 68 -3.50 -5.28 -7.63
CA PHE A 68 -4.66 -4.71 -6.96
C PHE A 68 -5.53 -3.90 -7.93
N GLU A 69 -4.94 -2.92 -8.62
CA GLU A 69 -5.67 -2.03 -9.53
C GLU A 69 -6.34 -2.85 -10.65
N THR A 70 -5.62 -3.82 -11.22
CA THR A 70 -6.17 -4.71 -12.26
C THR A 70 -7.36 -5.51 -11.71
N GLY A 71 -7.23 -6.08 -10.51
CA GLY A 71 -8.31 -6.78 -9.82
C GLY A 71 -9.56 -5.94 -9.62
N VAL A 72 -9.38 -4.73 -9.09
CA VAL A 72 -10.46 -3.77 -8.86
C VAL A 72 -11.14 -3.38 -10.18
N ARG A 73 -10.37 -3.12 -11.25
CA ARG A 73 -10.92 -2.73 -12.56
C ARG A 73 -11.71 -3.85 -13.24
N MET A 74 -11.29 -5.11 -13.08
CA MET A 74 -11.96 -6.25 -13.71
C MET A 74 -13.38 -6.50 -13.15
N VAL A 75 -13.65 -6.14 -11.89
CA VAL A 75 -14.97 -6.36 -11.26
C VAL A 75 -15.90 -5.15 -11.33
N GLY A 76 -15.45 -4.02 -11.90
CA GLY A 76 -16.25 -2.81 -12.02
C GLY A 76 -15.93 -1.72 -10.98
N GLY A 77 -14.85 -1.87 -10.22
CA GLY A 77 -14.31 -0.80 -9.39
C GLY A 77 -15.01 -0.61 -8.03
N PHE A 78 -14.89 0.61 -7.50
CA PHE A 78 -15.42 0.99 -6.19
C PHE A 78 -16.92 0.72 -6.04
N ASP A 79 -17.72 1.10 -7.05
CA ASP A 79 -19.18 0.96 -6.99
C ASP A 79 -19.63 -0.50 -6.91
N PHE A 80 -18.85 -1.42 -7.46
CA PHE A 80 -19.14 -2.85 -7.33
C PHE A 80 -19.02 -3.31 -5.87
N PHE A 81 -17.96 -2.91 -5.19
CA PHE A 81 -17.73 -3.32 -3.79
C PHE A 81 -18.65 -2.62 -2.78
N MET A 82 -19.21 -1.47 -3.14
CA MET A 82 -20.12 -0.74 -2.27
C MET A 82 -21.56 -1.28 -2.23
N LYS A 83 -21.99 -2.12 -3.19
CA LYS A 83 -23.39 -2.56 -3.32
C LYS A 83 -23.97 -3.18 -2.04
N ASP A 84 -23.14 -3.92 -1.32
CA ASP A 84 -23.55 -4.67 -0.13
C ASP A 84 -22.98 -4.07 1.16
N SER A 85 -22.38 -2.87 1.11
CA SER A 85 -21.91 -2.15 2.30
C SER A 85 -23.04 -1.36 2.95
N GLY A 86 -23.09 -1.36 4.28
CA GLY A 86 -23.98 -0.51 5.07
C GLY A 86 -23.51 0.93 5.21
N VAL A 87 -22.32 1.28 4.67
CA VAL A 87 -21.74 2.61 4.76
C VAL A 87 -22.27 3.52 3.64
N PRO A 88 -22.62 4.79 3.94
CA PRO A 88 -23.04 5.73 2.90
C PRO A 88 -21.97 5.90 1.81
N HIS A 89 -22.38 5.72 0.55
CA HIS A 89 -21.51 5.76 -0.63
C HIS A 89 -20.62 7.02 -0.68
N ASN A 90 -21.22 8.20 -0.49
CA ASN A 90 -20.49 9.48 -0.51
C ASN A 90 -19.36 9.55 0.54
N TYR A 91 -19.59 9.00 1.72
CA TYR A 91 -18.60 9.01 2.79
C TYR A 91 -17.44 8.06 2.44
N ALA A 92 -17.74 6.83 2.03
CA ALA A 92 -16.74 5.86 1.60
C ALA A 92 -15.91 6.39 0.40
N LEU A 93 -16.55 7.09 -0.54
CA LEU A 93 -15.89 7.69 -1.69
C LEU A 93 -14.90 8.80 -1.29
N ILE A 94 -15.27 9.68 -0.35
CA ILE A 94 -14.37 10.72 0.17
C ILE A 94 -13.14 10.07 0.83
N VAL A 95 -13.36 9.04 1.65
CA VAL A 95 -12.26 8.31 2.31
C VAL A 95 -11.36 7.62 1.28
N LEU A 96 -11.93 7.03 0.22
CA LEU A 96 -11.17 6.44 -0.87
C LEU A 96 -10.32 7.49 -1.60
N ILE A 97 -10.89 8.64 -1.96
CA ILE A 97 -10.15 9.72 -2.64
C ILE A 97 -9.00 10.20 -1.75
N PHE A 98 -9.25 10.36 -0.45
CA PHE A 98 -8.24 10.74 0.52
C PHE A 98 -7.10 9.71 0.62
N HIS A 99 -7.44 8.42 0.67
CA HIS A 99 -6.46 7.33 0.65
C HIS A 99 -5.61 7.34 -0.62
N ILE A 100 -6.24 7.48 -1.80
CA ILE A 100 -5.54 7.52 -3.08
C ILE A 100 -4.57 8.72 -3.11
N ALA A 101 -5.01 9.90 -2.67
CA ALA A 101 -4.16 11.08 -2.64
C ALA A 101 -2.91 10.87 -1.76
N ILE A 102 -3.07 10.33 -0.55
CA ILE A 102 -1.95 9.99 0.33
C ILE A 102 -1.01 8.97 -0.33
N SER A 103 -1.58 7.92 -0.91
CA SER A 103 -0.82 6.81 -1.49
C SER A 103 0.00 7.24 -2.70
N VAL A 104 -0.59 8.05 -3.59
CA VAL A 104 0.09 8.58 -4.77
C VAL A 104 1.21 9.53 -4.39
N ILE A 105 0.96 10.47 -3.46
CA ILE A 105 2.00 11.38 -2.97
C ILE A 105 3.14 10.57 -2.33
N THR A 106 2.80 9.58 -1.50
CA THR A 106 3.78 8.70 -0.86
C THR A 106 4.62 7.95 -1.89
N LEU A 107 3.99 7.37 -2.92
CA LEU A 107 4.68 6.64 -3.99
C LEU A 107 5.67 7.54 -4.73
N ILE A 108 5.27 8.77 -5.08
CA ILE A 108 6.14 9.75 -5.75
C ILE A 108 7.33 10.13 -4.87
N VAL A 109 7.09 10.42 -3.59
CA VAL A 109 8.15 10.78 -2.64
C VAL A 109 9.11 9.60 -2.42
N TRP A 110 8.58 8.38 -2.30
CA TRP A 110 9.38 7.17 -2.12
C TRP A 110 10.25 6.90 -3.34
N ALA A 111 9.67 6.94 -4.54
CA ALA A 111 10.40 6.76 -5.80
C ALA A 111 11.51 7.81 -5.92
N THR A 112 11.21 9.07 -5.64
CA THR A 112 12.20 10.16 -5.65
C THR A 112 13.32 9.91 -4.64
N THR A 113 12.99 9.45 -3.44
CA THR A 113 13.96 9.12 -2.39
C THR A 113 14.87 7.96 -2.78
N LEU A 114 14.33 6.97 -3.50
CA LEU A 114 15.07 5.81 -4.00
C LEU A 114 16.03 6.21 -5.13
N PHE A 115 15.52 6.85 -6.19
CA PHE A 115 16.32 7.20 -7.38
C PHE A 115 17.30 8.35 -7.14
N MET A 116 16.95 9.31 -6.28
CA MET A 116 17.82 10.43 -5.92
C MET A 116 18.66 10.17 -4.67
N ALA A 117 18.73 8.93 -4.16
CA ALA A 117 19.39 8.59 -2.90
C ALA A 117 20.82 9.16 -2.81
N LYS A 118 21.65 8.97 -3.85
CA LYS A 118 23.03 9.50 -3.90
C LYS A 118 23.07 11.02 -3.69
N LYS A 119 22.27 11.75 -4.48
CA LYS A 119 22.18 13.22 -4.40
C LYS A 119 21.65 13.69 -3.04
N GLN A 120 20.63 13.03 -2.52
CA GLN A 120 20.05 13.37 -1.22
C GLN A 120 21.01 13.08 -0.06
N VAL A 121 21.85 12.05 -0.15
CA VAL A 121 22.88 11.76 0.86
C VAL A 121 23.94 12.85 0.84
N GLN A 122 24.46 13.25 -0.33
CA GLN A 122 25.42 14.35 -0.46
C GLN A 122 24.86 15.67 0.12
N LEU A 123 23.56 15.92 -0.07
CA LEU A 123 22.89 17.11 0.44
C LEU A 123 22.38 16.97 1.89
N SER A 124 22.67 15.85 2.57
CA SER A 124 22.14 15.54 3.91
C SER A 124 20.60 15.59 4.04
N LYS A 125 19.89 15.43 2.92
CA LYS A 125 18.41 15.44 2.83
C LYS A 125 17.79 14.05 2.94
N HIS A 126 18.57 12.99 2.70
CA HIS A 126 18.05 11.61 2.60
C HIS A 126 17.33 11.16 3.87
N ARG A 127 17.84 11.49 5.06
CA ARG A 127 17.18 11.16 6.33
C ARG A 127 15.79 11.77 6.45
N LYS A 128 15.65 13.06 6.10
CA LYS A 128 14.36 13.75 6.14
C LYS A 128 13.38 13.14 5.14
N ALA A 129 13.85 12.89 3.91
CA ALA A 129 13.03 12.27 2.86
C ALA A 129 12.58 10.84 3.25
N GLY A 130 13.45 10.06 3.88
CA GLY A 130 13.13 8.73 4.41
C GLY A 130 12.09 8.76 5.52
N ILE A 131 12.15 9.74 6.44
CA ILE A 131 11.11 9.91 7.48
C ILE A 131 9.77 10.29 6.86
N ILE A 132 9.75 11.24 5.91
CA ILE A 132 8.51 11.63 5.19
C ILE A 132 7.92 10.42 4.46
N THR A 133 8.75 9.65 3.77
CA THR A 133 8.35 8.42 3.08
C THR A 133 7.75 7.42 4.06
N PHE A 134 8.41 7.17 5.19
CA PHE A 134 7.93 6.22 6.20
C PHE A 134 6.58 6.65 6.80
N THR A 135 6.42 7.93 7.15
CA THR A 135 5.13 8.47 7.60
C THR A 135 4.05 8.29 6.53
N GLY A 136 4.36 8.57 5.27
CA GLY A 136 3.45 8.35 4.15
C GLY A 136 3.03 6.88 4.02
N VAL A 137 3.96 5.94 4.17
CA VAL A 137 3.68 4.49 4.14
C VAL A 137 2.76 4.08 5.30
N VAL A 138 3.00 4.57 6.51
CA VAL A 138 2.11 4.32 7.67
C VAL A 138 0.71 4.87 7.38
N MET A 139 0.59 6.10 6.91
CA MET A 139 -0.70 6.72 6.60
C MET A 139 -1.43 5.99 5.47
N THR A 140 -0.72 5.57 4.42
CA THR A 140 -1.24 4.74 3.33
C THR A 140 -1.80 3.44 3.87
N SER A 141 -1.06 2.77 4.75
CA SER A 141 -1.48 1.51 5.37
C SER A 141 -2.75 1.68 6.20
N LEU A 142 -2.77 2.66 7.12
CA LEU A 142 -3.92 2.93 7.98
C LEU A 142 -5.17 3.30 7.19
N THR A 143 -5.04 4.19 6.20
CA THR A 143 -6.17 4.62 5.38
C THR A 143 -6.65 3.54 4.42
N GLY A 144 -5.76 2.68 3.91
CA GLY A 144 -6.14 1.54 3.06
C GLY A 144 -6.91 0.48 3.85
N ILE A 145 -6.46 0.16 5.07
CA ILE A 145 -7.18 -0.71 6.00
C ILE A 145 -8.55 -0.11 6.33
N TRP A 146 -8.63 1.20 6.54
CA TRP A 146 -9.90 1.88 6.78
C TRP A 146 -10.86 1.71 5.61
N VAL A 147 -10.41 1.96 4.38
CA VAL A 147 -11.19 1.73 3.15
C VAL A 147 -11.69 0.28 3.06
N TYR A 148 -10.83 -0.70 3.39
CA TYR A 148 -11.22 -2.11 3.43
C TYR A 148 -12.38 -2.36 4.42
N PHE A 149 -12.29 -1.83 5.64
CA PHE A 149 -13.37 -1.95 6.63
C PHE A 149 -14.68 -1.35 6.13
N LEU A 150 -14.62 -0.15 5.53
CA LEU A 150 -15.82 0.51 5.01
C LEU A 150 -16.50 -0.28 3.90
N MET A 151 -15.74 -0.96 3.03
CA MET A 151 -16.33 -1.69 1.90
C MET A 151 -16.82 -3.08 2.27
N PHE A 152 -16.13 -3.78 3.19
CA PHE A 152 -16.31 -5.23 3.36
C PHE A 152 -16.77 -5.69 4.74
N VAL A 153 -16.70 -4.83 5.75
CA VAL A 153 -17.07 -5.18 7.13
C VAL A 153 -18.35 -4.49 7.57
N TYR A 154 -18.47 -3.19 7.28
CA TYR A 154 -19.64 -2.38 7.58
C TYR A 154 -20.56 -2.26 6.35
#